data_AF-A0A7J9Z0L8-F1
#
_entry.id   AF-A0A7J9Z0L8-F1
#
_cell.length_a   1.000
_cell.length_b   1.000
_cell.length_c   1.000
_cell.angle_alpha   90.00
_cell.angle_beta   90.00
_cell.angle_gamma   90.00
#
_symmetry.space_group_name_H-M   'P 1'
#
loop_
_entity.id
_entity.type
_entity.pdbx_description
1 polymer ?
#
loop_
_entity_poly.entity_id
_entity_poly.type
_entity_poly.pdbx_seq_one_letter_code
_entity_poly.pdbx_strand_id
1 'polypeptide(L)'
;MAVVTIRDVPDDVRDALARDARERGQSLQAFLLSVLDRQVAFSRNRQLLAEIEHDLSAGGGAGDDAPDTADLLHHARDERDDVEGTRARTAGGTG
;
A
#
# COMPACT_ATOMS: atom_id res chain seq x y z
N MET A 1 7.61 -12.65 -26.20
CA MET A 1 8.25 -13.35 -25.07
C MET A 1 9.70 -12.90 -25.01
N ALA A 2 10.15 -12.35 -23.89
CA ALA A 2 11.52 -11.86 -23.73
C ALA A 2 12.35 -12.88 -22.95
N VAL A 3 13.64 -13.00 -23.29
CA VAL A 3 14.60 -13.86 -22.60
C VAL A 3 15.78 -13.00 -22.17
N VAL A 4 16.17 -13.13 -20.92
CA VAL A 4 17.37 -12.49 -20.36
C VAL A 4 18.39 -13.58 -20.08
N THR A 5 19.62 -13.38 -20.55
CA THR A 5 20.76 -14.27 -20.24
C THR A 5 21.74 -13.50 -19.37
N ILE A 6 22.03 -14.04 -18.19
CA ILE A 6 23.04 -13.50 -17.28
C ILE A 6 24.32 -14.30 -17.52
N ARG A 7 25.41 -13.61 -17.85
CA ARG A 7 26.73 -14.21 -18.10
C ARG A 7 27.65 -13.97 -16.91
N ASP A 8 28.73 -14.75 -16.86
CA ASP A 8 29.82 -14.60 -15.89
C ASP A 8 29.35 -14.71 -14.44
N VAL A 9 28.36 -15.58 -14.20
CA VAL A 9 27.87 -15.87 -12.85
C VAL A 9 28.85 -16.85 -12.19
N PRO A 10 29.48 -16.46 -11.06
CA PRO A 10 30.32 -17.37 -10.30
C PRO A 10 29.55 -18.63 -9.87
N ASP A 11 30.22 -19.79 -9.87
CA ASP A 11 29.58 -21.07 -9.57
C ASP A 11 28.94 -21.10 -8.17
N ASP A 12 29.62 -20.51 -7.19
CA ASP A 12 29.14 -20.39 -5.81
C ASP A 12 27.86 -19.57 -5.71
N VAL A 13 27.77 -18.46 -6.46
CA VAL A 13 26.56 -17.63 -6.53
C VAL A 13 25.41 -18.41 -7.18
N ARG A 14 25.68 -19.10 -8.30
CA ARG A 14 24.67 -19.93 -8.97
C ARG A 14 24.15 -21.02 -8.04
N ASP A 15 25.04 -21.69 -7.32
CA ASP A 15 24.70 -22.81 -6.45
C ASP A 15 23.92 -22.34 -5.22
N ALA A 16 24.25 -21.18 -4.65
CA ALA A 16 23.47 -20.55 -3.59
C ALA A 16 22.04 -20.24 -4.08
N LEU A 17 21.89 -19.59 -5.23
CA LEU A 17 20.57 -19.28 -5.80
C LEU A 17 19.77 -20.55 -6.12
N ALA A 18 20.45 -21.60 -6.61
CA ALA A 18 19.81 -22.88 -6.90
C ALA A 18 19.38 -23.63 -5.62
N ARG A 19 20.08 -23.44 -4.50
CA ARG A 19 19.64 -23.96 -3.20
C ARG A 19 18.39 -23.22 -2.73
N ASP A 20 18.40 -21.89 -2.75
CA ASP A 20 17.28 -21.06 -2.34
C ASP A 20 16.01 -21.36 -3.17
N ALA A 21 16.16 -21.57 -4.47
CA ALA A 21 15.07 -21.99 -5.35
C ALA A 21 14.47 -23.34 -4.92
N ARG A 22 15.32 -24.33 -4.59
CA ARG A 22 14.87 -25.66 -4.14
C ARG A 22 14.16 -25.61 -2.79
N GLU A 23 14.66 -24.81 -1.85
CA GLU A 23 14.00 -24.60 -0.54
C GLU A 23 12.58 -24.04 -0.70
N ARG A 24 12.34 -23.28 -1.77
CA ARG A 24 11.03 -22.73 -2.13
C ARG A 24 10.21 -23.64 -3.05
N GLY A 25 10.71 -24.83 -3.41
CA GLY A 25 10.04 -25.75 -4.34
C GLY A 25 9.95 -25.23 -5.78
N GLN A 26 10.85 -24.33 -6.17
CA GLN A 26 10.85 -23.66 -7.47
C GLN A 26 12.04 -24.10 -8.34
N SER A 27 11.88 -23.99 -9.65
CA SER A 27 13.04 -24.02 -10.55
C SER A 27 13.85 -22.73 -10.41
N LEU A 28 15.16 -22.79 -10.70
CA LEU A 28 16.04 -21.60 -10.64
C LEU A 28 15.52 -20.45 -11.52
N GLN A 29 15.03 -20.76 -12.72
CA GLN A 29 14.43 -19.77 -13.63
C GLN A 29 13.20 -19.08 -13.01
N ALA A 30 12.27 -19.86 -12.44
CA ALA A 30 11.07 -19.31 -11.81
C ALA A 30 11.42 -18.46 -10.57
N PHE A 31 12.40 -18.93 -9.79
CA PHE A 31 12.91 -18.18 -8.65
C PHE A 31 13.52 -16.84 -9.08
N LEU A 32 14.41 -16.82 -10.07
CA LEU A 32 15.02 -15.59 -10.58
C LEU A 32 13.98 -14.63 -11.17
N LEU A 33 12.97 -15.15 -11.88
CA LEU A 33 11.86 -14.33 -12.35
C LEU A 33 11.13 -13.65 -11.18
N SER A 34 10.83 -14.40 -10.10
CA SER A 34 10.18 -13.82 -8.91
C SER A 34 11.04 -12.73 -8.24
N VAL A 35 12.36 -12.87 -8.26
CA VAL A 35 13.30 -11.86 -7.74
C VAL A 35 13.24 -10.60 -8.61
N LEU A 36 13.24 -10.75 -9.93
CA LEU A 36 13.13 -9.62 -10.86
C LEU A 36 11.80 -8.89 -10.71
N ASP A 37 10.69 -9.62 -10.63
CA ASP A 37 9.35 -9.03 -10.43
C ASP A 37 9.29 -8.25 -9.12
N ARG A 38 9.84 -8.82 -8.05
CA ARG A 38 9.91 -8.17 -6.75
C ARG A 38 10.77 -6.91 -6.80
N GLN A 39 11.90 -6.94 -7.50
CA GLN A 39 12.78 -5.78 -7.67
C GLN A 39 12.07 -4.64 -8.42
N VAL A 40 11.32 -4.97 -9.48
CA VAL A 40 10.54 -3.98 -10.24
C VAL A 40 9.41 -3.42 -9.39
N ALA A 41 8.69 -4.26 -8.64
CA ALA A 41 7.65 -3.80 -7.73
C ALA A 41 8.21 -2.82 -6.69
N PHE A 42 9.35 -3.14 -6.08
CA PHE A 42 10.02 -2.23 -5.15
C PHE A 42 10.50 -0.94 -5.83
N SER A 43 11.06 -1.02 -7.03
CA SER A 43 11.51 0.17 -7.76
C SER A 43 10.33 1.08 -8.14
N ARG A 44 9.23 0.50 -8.61
CA ARG A 44 7.99 1.23 -8.92
C ARG A 44 7.40 1.86 -7.66
N ASN A 45 7.35 1.11 -6.55
CA ASN A 45 6.88 1.65 -5.28
C ASN A 45 7.75 2.82 -4.83
N ARG A 46 9.09 2.73 -4.91
CA ARG A 46 9.96 3.87 -4.57
C ARG A 46 9.74 5.07 -5.48
N GLN A 47 9.52 4.85 -6.78
CA GLN A 47 9.21 5.93 -7.70
C GLN A 47 7.87 6.59 -7.37
N LEU A 48 6.82 5.80 -7.13
CA LEU A 48 5.52 6.31 -6.69
C LEU A 48 5.63 7.09 -5.38
N LEU A 49 6.40 6.59 -4.41
CA LEU A 49 6.65 7.29 -3.15
C LEU A 49 7.37 8.63 -3.39
N ALA A 50 8.36 8.67 -4.28
CA ALA A 50 9.05 9.90 -4.64
C ALA A 50 8.14 10.89 -5.40
N GLU A 51 7.25 10.41 -6.26
CA GLU A 51 6.25 11.22 -6.95
C GLU A 51 5.22 11.79 -5.95
N ILE A 52 4.73 10.97 -5.02
CA ILE A 52 3.83 11.42 -3.94
C ILE A 52 4.54 12.44 -3.04
N GLU A 53 5.80 12.22 -2.67
CA GLU A 53 6.57 13.16 -1.86
C GLU A 53 6.81 14.48 -2.60
N HIS A 54 7.10 14.43 -3.90
CA HIS A 54 7.19 15.61 -4.76
C HIS A 54 5.86 16.37 -4.83
N ASP A 55 4.74 15.66 -5.05
CA ASP A 55 3.42 16.29 -5.14
C ASP A 55 3.00 16.91 -3.80
N LEU A 56 3.20 16.20 -2.69
CA LEU A 56 2.93 16.72 -1.35
C LEU A 56 3.82 17.93 -1.01
N SER A 57 5.11 17.90 -1.35
CA SER A 57 6.03 19.03 -1.11
C SER A 57 5.80 20.21 -2.05
N ALA A 58 5.22 19.98 -3.23
CA ALA A 58 4.74 21.02 -4.14
C ALA A 58 3.36 21.60 -3.76
N GLY A 59 2.81 21.21 -2.60
CA GLY A 59 1.54 21.72 -2.08
C GLY A 59 0.32 20.85 -2.38
N GLY A 60 0.52 19.61 -2.85
CA GLY A 60 -0.52 18.61 -3.15
C GLY A 60 -1.18 17.95 -1.93
N GLY A 61 -1.06 18.57 -0.76
CA GLY A 61 -1.90 18.23 0.40
C GLY A 61 -3.28 18.88 0.31
N ALA A 62 -4.14 18.59 1.28
CA ALA A 62 -5.27 19.44 1.58
C ALA A 62 -4.71 20.86 1.85
N GLY A 63 -4.89 21.79 0.89
CA GLY A 63 -4.40 23.15 1.04
C GLY A 63 -5.01 23.84 2.27
N ASP A 64 -4.52 25.03 2.63
CA ASP A 64 -4.94 25.73 3.85
C ASP A 64 -6.47 25.97 3.96
N ASP A 65 -7.19 25.91 2.84
CA ASP A 65 -8.65 26.04 2.76
C ASP A 65 -9.43 24.72 3.02
N ALA A 66 -8.73 23.59 3.19
CA ALA A 66 -9.38 22.32 3.46
C ALA A 66 -9.90 22.28 4.92
N PRO A 67 -11.18 21.90 5.12
CA PRO A 67 -11.74 21.79 6.48
C PRO A 67 -10.97 20.76 7.29
N ASP A 68 -10.73 21.06 8.57
CA ASP A 68 -10.05 20.13 9.47
C ASP A 68 -10.84 18.82 9.52
N THR A 69 -10.13 17.72 9.29
CA THR A 69 -10.72 16.37 9.30
C THR A 69 -11.30 16.05 10.68
N ALA A 70 -10.70 16.59 11.74
CA ALA A 70 -11.20 16.44 13.10
C ALA A 70 -12.57 17.10 13.28
N ASP A 71 -12.76 18.29 12.71
CA ASP A 71 -14.03 19.04 12.78
C ASP A 71 -15.14 18.32 12.00
N LEU A 72 -14.82 17.79 10.82
CA LEU A 72 -15.77 16.99 10.03
C LEU A 72 -16.24 15.74 10.78
N LEU A 73 -15.32 15.06 11.48
CA LEU A 73 -15.63 13.87 12.28
C LEU A 73 -16.45 14.21 13.52
N HIS A 74 -16.17 15.36 14.16
CA HIS A 74 -16.94 15.84 15.29
C HIS A 74 -18.37 16.17 14.87
N HIS A 75 -18.52 16.95 13.79
CA HIS A 75 -19.83 17.34 13.30
C HIS A 75 -20.68 16.12 12.90
N ALA A 76 -20.07 15.14 12.23
CA ALA A 76 -20.76 13.90 11.88
C ALA A 76 -21.11 13.02 13.10
N ARG A 77 -20.42 13.17 14.25
CA ARG A 77 -20.78 12.48 15.51
C ARG A 77 -21.97 13.18 16.17
N ASP A 78 -21.92 14.49 16.27
CA ASP A 78 -23.01 15.29 16.86
C ASP A 78 -24.32 15.07 16.10
N GLU A 79 -24.28 15.08 14.77
CA GLU A 79 -25.46 14.80 13.93
C GLU A 79 -26.04 13.40 14.18
N ARG A 80 -25.19 12.40 14.46
CA ARG A 80 -25.66 11.04 14.78
C ARG A 80 -26.27 10.97 16.17
N ASP A 81 -25.64 11.59 17.15
CA ASP A 81 -26.10 11.59 18.54
C ASP A 81 -27.43 12.35 18.67
N ASP A 82 -27.64 13.39 17.86
CA ASP A 82 -28.90 14.13 17.77
C ASP A 82 -30.04 13.29 17.14
N VAL A 83 -29.73 12.53 16.10
CA VAL A 83 -30.68 11.61 15.44
C VAL A 83 -31.03 10.44 16.36
N GLU A 84 -30.05 9.91 17.09
CA GLU A 84 -30.25 8.83 18.05
C GLU A 84 -31.01 9.29 19.29
N GLY A 85 -30.70 10.47 19.82
CA GLY A 85 -31.45 11.13 20.89
C GLY A 85 -32.89 11.44 20.48
N THR A 86 -33.13 11.80 19.21
CA THR A 86 -34.48 12.01 18.68
C THR A 86 -35.28 10.70 18.62
N ARG A 87 -34.67 9.59 18.17
CA ARG A 87 -35.32 8.27 18.16
C ARG A 87 -35.64 7.76 19.56
N ALA A 88 -34.72 7.90 20.51
CA ALA A 88 -34.92 7.51 21.91
C ALA A 88 -36.09 8.25 22.56
N ARG A 89 -36.24 9.56 22.29
CA ARG A 89 -37.36 10.38 22.76
C ARG A 89 -38.70 9.98 22.15
N THR A 90 -38.73 9.55 20.89
CA THR A 90 -39.97 9.06 20.24
C THR A 90 -40.36 7.63 20.66
N ALA A 91 -39.40 6.80 21.09
CA ALA A 91 -39.65 5.42 21.51
C ALA A 91 -40.04 5.28 23.00
N GLY A 92 -39.71 6.27 23.85
CA GLY A 92 -40.10 6.30 25.27
C GLY A 92 -41.47 6.93 25.56
N GLY A 93 -42.18 7.41 24.54
CA GLY A 93 -43.47 8.09 24.64
C GLY A 93 -44.67 7.15 24.48
N THR A 94 -44.71 6.06 25.23
CA THR A 94 -45.92 5.25 25.43
C THR A 94 -45.97 4.83 26.89
N GLY A 95 -46.50 5.70 27.73
CA GLY A 95 -46.87 5.46 29.12
C GLY A 95 -48.22 6.13 29.38
#